data_AF-A0A6I5X3A3-F1
#
_entry.id   AF-A0A6I5X3A3-F1
#
_cell.length_a   1.000
_cell.length_b   1.000
_cell.length_c   1.000
_cell.angle_alpha   90.00
_cell.angle_beta   90.00
_cell.angle_gamma   90.00
#
_symmetry.space_group_name_H-M   'P 1'
#
loop_
_entity.id
_entity.type
_entity.pdbx_description
1 polymer ?
#
loop_
_entity_poly.entity_id
_entity_poly.type
_entity_poly.pdbx_seq_one_letter_code
_entity_poly.pdbx_strand_id
1 'polypeptide(L)'
;MASSTSPAPRRRPPTLLIIGGAEDRVGKATVLRRFVRLAGGKRARIVLIPTASSFQDEVVAAYTEVFTRLGAPEPTVVNPQDRLESQDQALVRLLDDATGIFMSGGSQLKLSQRFPGTPLGDALHRAHARGAVIGGTSAGASIMSQFMISMGDEGITPRQRHSQLSAGLGLLQGAIIDQHFAQRSRYGRLMSMVAASPSLIGIGIDEDTAIEVRDQRTFTVHGSGAVFVLDCRAATSDAPDARRGAPLMVSGAVVHSLPAGATFDLSEVRLVDFVEKHPDVAVALASAKA
;
A
#
# COMPACT_ATOMS: atom_id res chain seq x y z
N MET A 1 -21.72 5.85 47.16
CA MET A 1 -21.73 5.06 45.91
C MET A 1 -20.66 5.65 44.99
N ALA A 2 -19.53 4.97 44.82
CA ALA A 2 -18.50 5.41 43.89
C ALA A 2 -18.90 4.94 42.48
N SER A 3 -19.16 5.87 41.57
CA SER A 3 -19.45 5.55 40.17
C SER A 3 -18.18 5.03 39.50
N SER A 4 -18.16 3.74 39.18
CA SER A 4 -17.14 3.15 38.33
C SER A 4 -17.38 3.60 36.89
N THR A 5 -16.70 4.66 36.44
CA THR A 5 -16.62 4.96 35.01
C THR A 5 -15.75 3.90 34.35
N SER A 6 -16.38 2.97 33.62
CA SER A 6 -15.66 2.04 32.74
C SER A 6 -14.70 2.82 31.83
N PRO A 7 -13.44 2.38 31.67
CA PRO A 7 -12.52 3.05 30.76
C PRO A 7 -13.08 3.02 29.35
N ALA A 8 -13.08 4.17 28.67
CA ALA A 8 -13.47 4.25 27.27
C ALA A 8 -12.67 3.20 26.47
N PRO A 9 -13.32 2.46 25.54
CA PRO A 9 -12.62 1.45 24.76
C PRO A 9 -11.42 2.09 24.06
N ARG A 10 -10.22 1.52 24.26
CA ARG A 10 -8.98 2.00 23.62
C ARG A 10 -9.20 2.02 22.10
N ARG A 11 -9.25 3.22 21.51
CA ARG A 11 -9.33 3.37 20.05
C ARG A 11 -8.15 2.65 19.42
N ARG A 12 -8.41 1.83 18.41
CA ARG A 12 -7.34 1.20 17.63
C ARG A 12 -6.61 2.28 16.82
N PRO A 13 -5.28 2.26 16.77
CA PRO A 13 -4.53 3.21 15.96
C PRO A 13 -4.91 3.03 14.47
N PRO A 14 -5.14 4.13 13.73
CA PRO A 14 -5.26 4.08 12.27
C PRO A 14 -4.12 3.26 11.66
N THR A 15 -4.47 2.28 10.84
CA THR A 15 -3.51 1.32 10.30
C THR A 15 -3.71 1.17 8.78
N LEU A 16 -2.62 1.25 8.03
CA LEU A 16 -2.57 0.88 6.62
C LEU A 16 -1.80 -0.41 6.45
N LEU A 17 -2.22 -1.27 5.53
CA LEU A 17 -1.43 -2.41 5.07
C LEU A 17 -1.21 -2.29 3.56
N ILE A 18 -0.03 -1.84 3.18
CA ILE A 18 0.31 -1.46 1.81
C ILE A 18 1.15 -2.57 1.20
N ILE A 19 0.63 -3.23 0.16
CA ILE A 19 1.17 -4.48 -0.38
C ILE A 19 1.73 -4.26 -1.79
N GLY A 20 2.94 -4.75 -2.05
CA GLY A 20 3.64 -4.53 -3.32
C GLY A 20 3.06 -5.26 -4.54
N GLY A 21 2.02 -6.08 -4.39
CA GLY A 21 1.47 -6.86 -5.50
C GLY A 21 1.82 -8.34 -5.43
N ALA A 22 1.11 -9.15 -6.22
CA ALA A 22 1.33 -10.59 -6.38
C ALA A 22 1.51 -11.36 -5.05
N GLU A 23 0.81 -10.93 -4.00
CA GLU A 23 0.88 -11.57 -2.70
C GLU A 23 0.35 -13.00 -2.72
N ASP A 24 0.92 -13.86 -1.87
CA ASP A 24 0.48 -15.24 -1.75
C ASP A 24 -0.98 -15.31 -1.30
N ARG A 25 -1.82 -15.90 -2.15
CA ARG A 25 -3.24 -16.17 -1.88
C ARG A 25 -3.51 -17.63 -1.59
N VAL A 26 -2.55 -18.53 -1.82
CA VAL A 26 -2.78 -19.98 -1.79
C VAL A 26 -2.10 -20.62 -0.59
N GLY A 27 -0.81 -20.36 -0.41
CA GLY A 27 0.02 -20.99 0.61
C GLY A 27 -0.25 -20.46 2.01
N LYS A 28 0.78 -19.92 2.67
CA LYS A 28 0.65 -19.39 4.02
C LYS A 28 -0.17 -18.09 4.05
N ALA A 29 -0.21 -17.39 2.92
CA ALA A 29 -0.87 -16.11 2.73
C ALA A 29 -0.53 -15.12 3.85
N THR A 30 0.76 -15.01 4.18
CA THR A 30 1.25 -14.34 5.38
C THR A 30 0.81 -12.88 5.47
N VAL A 31 0.87 -12.16 4.36
CA VAL A 31 0.41 -10.76 4.27
C VAL A 31 -1.11 -10.65 4.43
N LEU A 32 -1.89 -11.48 3.73
CA LEU A 32 -3.36 -11.45 3.81
C LEU A 32 -3.89 -11.93 5.18
N ARG A 33 -3.21 -12.89 5.81
CA ARG A 33 -3.45 -13.30 7.19
C ARG A 33 -3.21 -12.15 8.16
N ARG A 34 -2.20 -11.31 7.90
CA ARG A 34 -1.99 -10.09 8.68
C ARG A 34 -3.16 -9.13 8.50
N PHE A 35 -3.62 -8.88 7.27
CA PHE A 35 -4.80 -8.06 6.99
C PHE A 35 -6.05 -8.54 7.76
N VAL A 36 -6.41 -9.82 7.62
CA VAL A 36 -7.60 -10.40 8.28
C VAL A 36 -7.52 -10.23 9.81
N ARG A 37 -6.35 -10.45 10.40
CA ARG A 37 -6.14 -10.25 11.84
C ARG A 37 -6.32 -8.79 12.25
N LEU A 38 -5.78 -7.84 11.48
CA LEU A 38 -5.95 -6.40 11.74
C LEU A 38 -7.43 -6.00 11.61
N ALA A 39 -8.13 -6.56 10.62
CA ALA A 39 -9.56 -6.33 10.39
C ALA A 39 -10.47 -6.92 11.49
N GLY A 40 -9.95 -7.81 12.35
CA GLY A 40 -10.72 -8.38 13.47
C GLY A 40 -10.99 -9.88 13.39
N GLY A 41 -10.40 -10.58 12.42
CA GLY A 41 -10.54 -12.04 12.24
C GLY A 41 -12.00 -12.46 12.06
N LYS A 42 -12.47 -13.37 12.91
CA LYS A 42 -13.84 -13.92 12.88
C LYS A 42 -14.96 -12.88 13.04
N ARG A 43 -14.64 -11.68 13.56
CA ARG A 43 -15.58 -10.57 13.74
C ARG A 43 -15.38 -9.45 12.73
N ALA A 44 -14.53 -9.67 11.72
CA ALA A 44 -14.25 -8.66 10.72
C ALA A 44 -15.48 -8.40 9.85
N ARG A 45 -15.71 -7.13 9.52
CA ARG A 45 -16.58 -6.70 8.43
C ARG A 45 -15.67 -6.17 7.35
N ILE A 46 -15.28 -7.05 6.44
CA ILE A 46 -14.35 -6.72 5.36
C ILE A 46 -15.15 -6.17 4.18
N VAL A 47 -14.75 -5.01 3.68
CA VAL A 47 -15.19 -4.52 2.38
C VAL A 47 -14.07 -4.73 1.37
N LEU A 48 -14.40 -5.36 0.23
CA LEU A 48 -13.50 -5.52 -0.91
C LEU A 48 -13.86 -4.50 -2.00
N ILE A 49 -12.84 -3.79 -2.49
CA ILE A 49 -12.94 -2.84 -3.59
C ILE A 49 -12.18 -3.41 -4.80
N PRO A 50 -12.87 -4.08 -5.75
CA PRO A 50 -12.25 -4.69 -6.93
C PRO A 50 -12.07 -3.71 -8.10
N THR A 51 -12.41 -2.43 -7.91
CA THR A 51 -12.57 -1.41 -8.95
C THR A 51 -11.35 -1.21 -9.86
N ALA A 52 -10.14 -1.47 -9.36
CA ALA A 52 -8.93 -1.41 -10.19
C ALA A 52 -8.90 -2.50 -11.27
N SER A 53 -9.48 -3.67 -10.99
CA SER A 53 -9.40 -4.84 -11.85
C SER A 53 -10.20 -4.68 -13.14
N SER A 54 -9.77 -5.36 -14.20
CA SER A 54 -10.59 -5.63 -15.39
C SER A 54 -11.32 -6.97 -15.28
N PHE A 55 -10.91 -7.84 -14.36
CA PHE A 55 -11.51 -9.14 -14.05
C PHE A 55 -12.06 -9.08 -12.62
N GLN A 56 -13.17 -8.37 -12.45
CA GLN A 56 -13.67 -8.03 -11.12
C GLN A 56 -14.23 -9.25 -10.39
N ASP A 57 -15.00 -10.09 -11.08
CA ASP A 57 -15.62 -11.29 -10.49
C ASP A 57 -14.56 -12.32 -10.04
N GLU A 58 -13.52 -12.54 -10.85
CA GLU A 58 -12.39 -13.41 -10.49
C GLU A 58 -11.64 -12.90 -9.27
N VAL A 59 -11.39 -11.59 -9.21
CA VAL A 59 -10.76 -10.94 -8.06
C VAL A 59 -11.64 -11.09 -6.81
N VAL A 60 -12.94 -10.86 -6.93
CA VAL A 60 -13.89 -11.03 -5.82
C VAL A 60 -13.87 -12.48 -5.33
N ALA A 61 -14.00 -13.46 -6.23
CA ALA A 61 -13.97 -14.87 -5.87
C ALA A 61 -12.67 -15.26 -5.15
N ALA A 62 -11.52 -14.87 -5.71
CA ALA A 62 -10.22 -15.20 -5.14
C ALA A 62 -9.99 -14.58 -3.75
N TYR A 63 -10.39 -13.31 -3.54
CA TYR A 63 -10.25 -12.66 -2.24
C TYR A 63 -11.28 -13.17 -1.22
N THR A 64 -12.50 -13.46 -1.65
CA THR A 64 -13.50 -14.12 -0.81
C THR A 64 -13.00 -15.47 -0.31
N GLU A 65 -12.46 -16.31 -1.20
CA GLU A 65 -11.90 -17.61 -0.83
C GLU A 65 -10.77 -17.48 0.21
N VAL A 66 -9.76 -16.64 -0.05
CA VAL A 66 -8.63 -16.52 0.88
C VAL A 66 -9.03 -15.90 2.21
N PHE A 67 -9.89 -14.87 2.23
CA PHE A 67 -10.32 -14.25 3.49
C PHE A 67 -11.18 -15.18 4.34
N THR A 68 -12.11 -15.92 3.72
CA THR A 68 -12.94 -16.91 4.42
C THR A 68 -12.11 -18.07 4.95
N ARG A 69 -11.17 -18.60 4.15
CA ARG A 69 -10.20 -19.61 4.59
C ARG A 69 -9.33 -19.14 5.76
N LEU A 70 -8.99 -17.85 5.80
CA LEU A 70 -8.26 -17.22 6.92
C LEU A 70 -9.14 -16.89 8.13
N GLY A 71 -10.44 -17.23 8.08
CA GLY A 71 -11.37 -17.16 9.19
C GLY A 71 -12.12 -15.85 9.34
N ALA A 72 -12.12 -14.98 8.32
CA ALA A 72 -13.05 -13.85 8.25
C ALA A 72 -14.42 -14.28 7.71
N PRO A 73 -15.50 -13.54 8.01
CA PRO A 73 -16.74 -13.63 7.23
C PRO A 73 -16.52 -13.25 5.76
N GLU A 74 -17.48 -13.62 4.91
CA GLU A 74 -17.48 -13.24 3.50
C GLU A 74 -17.46 -11.71 3.34
N PRO A 75 -16.57 -11.16 2.49
CA PRO A 75 -16.47 -9.71 2.32
C PRO A 75 -17.67 -9.15 1.56
N THR A 76 -18.08 -7.94 1.90
CA THR A 76 -19.02 -7.16 1.08
C THR A 76 -18.26 -6.43 -0.02
N VAL A 77 -18.84 -6.28 -1.20
CA VAL A 77 -18.20 -5.59 -2.33
C VAL A 77 -18.68 -4.14 -2.43
N VAL A 78 -17.74 -3.20 -2.56
CA VAL A 78 -18.00 -1.81 -2.96
C VAL A 78 -17.25 -1.56 -4.26
N ASN A 79 -17.99 -1.39 -5.36
CA ASN A 79 -17.42 -1.31 -6.69
C ASN A 79 -18.15 -0.28 -7.56
N PRO A 80 -17.90 1.03 -7.35
CA PRO A 80 -18.48 2.08 -8.18
C PRO A 80 -18.00 1.93 -9.63
N GLN A 81 -18.93 1.83 -10.58
CA GLN A 81 -18.61 1.71 -12.00
C GLN A 81 -18.10 3.03 -12.58
N ASP A 82 -18.56 4.15 -12.03
CA ASP A 82 -18.14 5.49 -12.41
C ASP A 82 -18.03 6.45 -11.20
N ARG A 83 -17.74 7.72 -11.48
CA ARG A 83 -17.60 8.74 -10.45
C ARG A 83 -18.94 9.16 -9.85
N LEU A 84 -20.05 9.02 -10.58
CA LEU A 84 -21.38 9.37 -10.07
C LEU A 84 -21.82 8.37 -8.99
N GLU A 85 -21.63 7.08 -9.23
CA GLU A 85 -21.87 6.01 -8.25
C GLU A 85 -20.98 6.16 -7.00
N SER A 86 -19.84 6.86 -7.12
CA SER A 86 -18.98 7.17 -5.97
C SER A 86 -19.60 8.17 -4.97
N GLN A 87 -20.82 8.65 -5.25
CA GLN A 87 -21.63 9.47 -4.36
C GLN A 87 -22.77 8.68 -3.68
N ASP A 88 -22.95 7.39 -4.03
CA ASP A 88 -24.02 6.55 -3.49
C ASP A 88 -23.86 6.36 -1.97
N GLN A 89 -24.86 6.83 -1.23
CA GLN A 89 -24.89 6.79 0.22
C GLN A 89 -24.98 5.36 0.79
N ALA A 90 -25.54 4.40 0.04
CA ALA A 90 -25.55 3.01 0.44
C ALA A 90 -24.14 2.42 0.44
N LEU A 91 -23.36 2.68 -0.62
CA LEU A 91 -21.96 2.26 -0.70
C LEU A 91 -21.08 2.95 0.35
N VAL A 92 -21.32 4.24 0.61
CA VAL A 92 -20.64 5.00 1.68
C VAL A 92 -20.86 4.35 3.05
N ARG A 93 -22.09 3.95 3.37
CA ARG A 93 -22.41 3.28 4.65
C ARG A 93 -21.66 1.96 4.82
N LEU A 94 -21.48 1.18 3.76
CA LEU A 94 -20.70 -0.05 3.81
C LEU A 94 -19.25 0.21 4.25
N LEU A 95 -18.63 1.28 3.74
CA LEU A 95 -17.28 1.69 4.17
C LEU A 95 -17.28 2.28 5.60
N ASP A 96 -18.35 2.97 5.99
CA ASP A 96 -18.49 3.52 7.34
C ASP A 96 -18.67 2.43 8.42
N ASP A 97 -19.21 1.26 8.08
CA ASP A 97 -19.37 0.15 9.01
C ASP A 97 -18.20 -0.84 9.01
N ALA A 98 -17.33 -0.78 8.00
CA ALA A 98 -16.22 -1.72 7.82
C ALA A 98 -15.19 -1.68 8.97
N THR A 99 -14.63 -2.86 9.29
CA THR A 99 -13.47 -2.98 10.20
C THR A 99 -12.18 -3.26 9.44
N GLY A 100 -12.28 -3.67 8.18
CA GLY A 100 -11.17 -3.75 7.24
C GLY A 100 -11.67 -3.43 5.83
N ILE A 101 -10.91 -2.67 5.06
CA ILE A 101 -11.23 -2.34 3.68
C ILE A 101 -10.02 -2.76 2.83
N PHE A 102 -10.24 -3.51 1.76
CA PHE A 102 -9.17 -4.02 0.90
C PHE A 102 -9.35 -3.55 -0.54
N MET A 103 -8.37 -2.85 -1.10
CA MET A 103 -8.35 -2.42 -2.50
C MET A 103 -7.51 -3.36 -3.36
N SER A 104 -8.11 -4.00 -4.36
CA SER A 104 -7.39 -4.94 -5.22
C SER A 104 -6.41 -4.24 -6.18
N GLY A 105 -5.56 -5.06 -6.83
CA GLY A 105 -4.72 -4.62 -7.94
C GLY A 105 -5.50 -4.40 -9.24
N GLY A 106 -4.79 -3.88 -10.26
CA GLY A 106 -5.34 -3.54 -11.57
C GLY A 106 -4.83 -2.18 -12.05
N SER A 107 -5.73 -1.31 -12.51
CA SER A 107 -5.41 0.06 -12.89
C SER A 107 -5.63 1.02 -11.73
N GLN A 108 -4.56 1.66 -11.25
CA GLN A 108 -4.63 2.71 -10.23
C GLN A 108 -5.31 3.99 -10.76
N LEU A 109 -5.30 4.22 -12.08
CA LEU A 109 -6.06 5.30 -12.72
C LEU A 109 -7.58 5.09 -12.60
N LYS A 110 -8.06 3.84 -12.65
CA LYS A 110 -9.49 3.56 -12.40
C LYS A 110 -9.89 3.97 -10.98
N LEU A 111 -9.05 3.69 -10.00
CA LEU A 111 -9.28 4.09 -8.61
C LEU A 111 -9.20 5.62 -8.45
N SER A 112 -8.22 6.28 -9.05
CA SER A 112 -8.02 7.73 -8.91
C SER A 112 -9.15 8.57 -9.51
N GLN A 113 -9.89 8.04 -10.49
CA GLN A 113 -11.05 8.72 -11.05
C GLN A 113 -12.32 8.58 -10.19
N ARG A 114 -12.39 7.54 -9.35
CA ARG A 114 -13.60 7.17 -8.61
C ARG A 114 -13.57 7.58 -7.13
N PHE A 115 -12.42 7.49 -6.46
CA PHE A 115 -12.37 7.68 -5.01
C PHE A 115 -11.90 9.07 -4.54
N PRO A 116 -10.77 9.63 -5.02
CA PRO A 116 -10.33 10.95 -4.57
C PRO A 116 -11.38 12.05 -4.80
N GLY A 117 -11.65 12.83 -3.75
CA GLY A 117 -12.63 13.92 -3.78
C GLY A 117 -14.08 13.48 -3.98
N THR A 118 -14.44 12.26 -3.54
CA THR A 118 -15.81 11.76 -3.54
C THR A 118 -16.23 11.31 -2.14
N PRO A 119 -17.55 11.18 -1.87
CA PRO A 119 -18.04 10.64 -0.61
C PRO A 119 -17.47 9.27 -0.23
N LEU A 120 -17.18 8.39 -1.21
CA LEU A 120 -16.48 7.12 -0.95
C LEU A 120 -15.03 7.34 -0.50
N GLY A 121 -14.30 8.27 -1.12
CA GLY A 121 -12.97 8.67 -0.67
C GLY A 121 -12.99 9.18 0.78
N ASP A 122 -13.94 10.04 1.11
CA ASP A 122 -14.12 10.55 2.47
C ASP A 122 -14.47 9.43 3.46
N ALA A 123 -15.27 8.44 3.04
CA ALA A 123 -15.60 7.27 3.85
C ALA A 123 -14.39 6.40 4.15
N LEU A 124 -13.44 6.25 3.21
CA LEU A 124 -12.15 5.59 3.47
C LEU A 124 -11.37 6.34 4.57
N HIS A 125 -11.27 7.67 4.48
CA HIS A 125 -10.61 8.47 5.50
C HIS A 125 -11.27 8.35 6.87
N ARG A 126 -12.62 8.42 6.93
CA ARG A 126 -13.36 8.21 8.18
C ARG A 126 -13.11 6.81 8.73
N ALA A 127 -13.11 5.77 7.89
CA ALA A 127 -12.83 4.40 8.32
C ALA A 127 -11.45 4.23 8.91
N HIS A 128 -10.43 4.75 8.23
CA HIS A 128 -9.06 4.75 8.74
C HIS A 128 -8.96 5.48 10.09
N ALA A 129 -9.54 6.68 10.20
CA ALA A 129 -9.54 7.48 11.43
C ALA A 129 -10.30 6.81 12.60
N ARG A 130 -11.31 5.98 12.31
CA ARG A 130 -12.01 5.15 13.31
C ARG A 130 -11.20 3.93 13.78
N GLY A 131 -10.10 3.61 13.10
CA GLY A 131 -9.23 2.47 13.40
C GLY A 131 -9.56 1.20 12.61
N ALA A 132 -10.33 1.31 11.51
CA ALA A 132 -10.40 0.23 10.52
C ALA A 132 -9.06 0.15 9.77
N VAL A 133 -8.62 -1.07 9.44
CA VAL A 133 -7.43 -1.25 8.60
C VAL A 133 -7.79 -0.98 7.14
N ILE A 134 -7.00 -0.17 6.45
CA ILE A 134 -7.08 -0.06 4.99
C ILE A 134 -5.92 -0.81 4.37
N GLY A 135 -6.24 -1.89 3.68
CA GLY A 135 -5.32 -2.74 2.93
C GLY A 135 -5.42 -2.47 1.43
N GLY A 136 -4.34 -2.71 0.71
CA GLY A 136 -4.38 -2.61 -0.74
C GLY A 136 -3.12 -3.15 -1.39
N THR A 137 -3.29 -3.77 -2.55
CA THR A 137 -2.20 -4.41 -3.30
C THR A 137 -1.99 -3.79 -4.67
N SER A 138 -0.74 -3.66 -5.11
CA SER A 138 -0.40 -3.11 -6.42
C SER A 138 -1.07 -1.73 -6.63
N ALA A 139 -2.01 -1.59 -7.57
CA ALA A 139 -2.79 -0.35 -7.73
C ALA A 139 -3.42 0.18 -6.43
N GLY A 140 -3.96 -0.71 -5.59
CA GLY A 140 -4.53 -0.37 -4.29
C GLY A 140 -3.49 0.12 -3.27
N ALA A 141 -2.21 -0.26 -3.43
CA ALA A 141 -1.11 0.28 -2.63
C ALA A 141 -0.71 1.68 -3.11
N SER A 142 -0.50 1.86 -4.41
CA SER A 142 -0.08 3.14 -4.98
C SER A 142 -1.06 4.28 -4.65
N ILE A 143 -2.37 4.03 -4.73
CA ILE A 143 -3.37 5.07 -4.47
C ILE A 143 -3.41 5.51 -3.00
N MET A 144 -2.87 4.76 -2.05
CA MET A 144 -2.90 5.19 -0.65
C MET A 144 -2.05 6.45 -0.39
N SER A 145 -1.01 6.67 -1.18
CA SER A 145 -0.18 7.87 -1.09
C SER A 145 -0.94 9.14 -1.50
N GLN A 146 -0.42 10.31 -1.14
CA GLN A 146 -0.95 11.59 -1.63
C GLN A 146 -0.68 11.76 -3.14
N PHE A 147 0.52 11.40 -3.57
CA PHE A 147 0.95 11.45 -4.97
C PHE A 147 1.22 10.05 -5.48
N MET A 148 0.46 9.64 -6.49
CA MET A 148 0.48 8.30 -7.02
C MET A 148 1.23 8.26 -8.36
N ILE A 149 2.20 7.34 -8.50
CA ILE A 149 2.83 7.07 -9.81
C ILE A 149 1.81 6.35 -10.70
N SER A 150 1.31 7.04 -11.72
CA SER A 150 0.32 6.49 -12.64
C SER A 150 0.94 5.83 -13.86
N MET A 151 2.09 6.32 -14.31
CA MET A 151 2.88 5.79 -15.42
C MET A 151 4.37 6.06 -15.20
N GLY A 152 5.24 5.23 -15.76
CA GLY A 152 6.66 5.52 -15.81
C GLY A 152 7.50 4.31 -16.22
N ASP A 153 8.63 4.60 -16.83
CA ASP A 153 9.54 3.60 -17.37
C ASP A 153 10.15 2.70 -16.30
N GLU A 154 10.43 1.46 -16.68
CA GLU A 154 11.17 0.50 -15.86
C GLU A 154 12.68 0.67 -16.11
N GLY A 155 13.49 0.38 -15.08
CA GLY A 155 14.94 0.48 -15.13
C GLY A 155 15.55 1.10 -13.88
N ILE A 156 16.84 0.84 -13.66
CA ILE A 156 17.56 1.31 -12.47
C ILE A 156 18.05 2.75 -12.57
N THR A 157 18.19 3.29 -13.78
CA THR A 157 18.71 4.65 -13.99
C THR A 157 17.59 5.68 -13.82
N PRO A 158 17.69 6.63 -12.87
CA PRO A 158 16.72 7.70 -12.76
C PRO A 158 16.81 8.62 -13.97
N ARG A 159 15.65 8.90 -14.59
CA ARG A 159 15.56 9.75 -15.77
C ARG A 159 14.54 10.87 -15.59
N GLN A 160 14.87 12.04 -16.11
CA GLN A 160 14.09 13.24 -15.90
C GLN A 160 12.80 13.24 -16.72
N ARG A 161 11.65 13.53 -16.08
CA ARG A 161 10.30 13.65 -16.71
C ARG A 161 9.85 12.42 -17.52
N HIS A 162 10.15 11.22 -17.01
CA HIS A 162 9.73 9.93 -17.58
C HIS A 162 8.65 9.21 -16.77
N SER A 163 8.08 9.88 -15.76
CA SER A 163 6.98 9.34 -14.96
C SER A 163 5.87 10.37 -14.81
N GLN A 164 4.65 9.89 -14.65
CA GLN A 164 3.46 10.70 -14.46
C GLN A 164 2.93 10.49 -13.05
N LEU A 165 2.53 11.59 -12.42
CA LEU A 165 1.86 11.59 -11.13
C LEU A 165 0.37 11.85 -11.32
N SER A 166 -0.42 11.28 -10.43
CA SER A 166 -1.84 11.60 -10.27
C SER A 166 -2.15 11.71 -8.79
N ALA A 167 -3.25 12.38 -8.45
CA ALA A 167 -3.70 12.44 -7.06
C ALA A 167 -4.09 11.04 -6.57
N GLY A 168 -3.56 10.65 -5.41
CA GLY A 168 -4.03 9.49 -4.67
C GLY A 168 -5.09 9.87 -3.62
N LEU A 169 -5.31 9.00 -2.66
CA LEU A 169 -6.21 9.21 -1.54
C LEU A 169 -5.59 10.06 -0.43
N GLY A 170 -4.26 10.15 -0.34
CA GLY A 170 -3.60 10.83 0.77
C GLY A 170 -3.85 10.15 2.12
N LEU A 171 -4.05 8.83 2.12
CA LEU A 171 -4.10 8.03 3.35
C LEU A 171 -2.73 7.96 4.01
N LEU A 172 -1.64 7.95 3.23
CA LEU A 172 -0.26 8.14 3.67
C LEU A 172 0.28 9.46 3.11
N GLN A 173 0.71 10.35 4.00
CA GLN A 173 1.21 11.69 3.66
C GLN A 173 2.74 11.72 3.65
N GLY A 174 3.34 12.62 2.85
CA GLY A 174 4.80 12.80 2.80
C GLY A 174 5.58 11.65 2.14
N ALA A 175 4.89 10.65 1.59
CA ALA A 175 5.50 9.51 0.91
C ALA A 175 4.87 9.24 -0.45
N ILE A 176 5.66 8.68 -1.35
CA ILE A 176 5.26 8.16 -2.65
C ILE A 176 5.53 6.67 -2.72
N ILE A 177 4.52 5.89 -3.10
CA ILE A 177 4.58 4.42 -3.07
C ILE A 177 4.72 3.88 -4.48
N ASP A 178 5.68 2.99 -4.65
CA ASP A 178 5.81 2.14 -5.82
C ASP A 178 5.77 0.65 -5.42
N GLN A 179 5.28 -0.18 -6.33
CA GLN A 179 4.91 -1.57 -6.12
C GLN A 179 5.50 -2.44 -7.23
N HIS A 180 5.49 -3.77 -7.07
CA HIS A 180 6.24 -4.72 -7.91
C HIS A 180 7.70 -4.26 -8.10
N PHE A 181 8.30 -3.74 -7.03
CA PHE A 181 9.39 -2.78 -7.15
C PHE A 181 10.65 -3.36 -7.78
N ALA A 182 11.25 -4.38 -7.16
CA ALA A 182 12.37 -5.10 -7.75
C ALA A 182 11.96 -5.87 -9.02
N GLN A 183 10.78 -6.50 -9.01
CA GLN A 183 10.30 -7.39 -10.08
C GLN A 183 10.13 -6.67 -11.42
N ARG A 184 9.88 -5.36 -11.38
CA ARG A 184 9.74 -4.50 -12.56
C ARG A 184 10.85 -3.44 -12.65
N SER A 185 11.95 -3.62 -11.93
CA SER A 185 13.10 -2.70 -11.94
C SER A 185 12.71 -1.24 -11.73
N ARG A 186 11.83 -0.93 -10.77
CA ARG A 186 11.21 0.40 -10.62
C ARG A 186 12.03 1.40 -9.80
N TYR A 187 13.29 1.07 -9.51
CA TYR A 187 14.19 1.93 -8.75
C TYR A 187 14.41 3.29 -9.39
N GLY A 188 14.74 3.33 -10.69
CA GLY A 188 15.07 4.57 -11.38
C GLY A 188 13.91 5.56 -11.39
N ARG A 189 12.69 5.09 -11.67
CA ARG A 189 11.50 5.95 -11.69
C ARG A 189 11.10 6.46 -10.30
N LEU A 190 11.24 5.65 -9.25
CA LEU A 190 10.96 6.14 -7.89
C LEU A 190 12.03 7.15 -7.45
N MET A 191 13.30 6.86 -7.71
CA MET A 191 14.41 7.75 -7.42
C MET A 191 14.26 9.09 -8.15
N SER A 192 13.85 9.10 -9.43
CA SER A 192 13.68 10.34 -10.17
C SER A 192 12.55 11.22 -9.61
N MET A 193 11.47 10.61 -9.10
CA MET A 193 10.40 11.36 -8.44
C MET A 193 10.86 12.01 -7.13
N VAL A 194 11.57 11.26 -6.30
CA VAL A 194 12.04 11.75 -4.99
C VAL A 194 13.17 12.76 -5.15
N ALA A 195 14.08 12.57 -6.11
CA ALA A 195 15.13 13.55 -6.42
C ALA A 195 14.55 14.88 -6.92
N ALA A 196 13.45 14.84 -7.69
CA ALA A 196 12.74 16.03 -8.15
C ALA A 196 11.82 16.66 -7.08
N SER A 197 11.50 15.93 -6.01
CA SER A 197 10.63 16.36 -4.91
C SER A 197 11.20 15.90 -3.56
N PRO A 198 12.34 16.47 -3.12
CA PRO A 198 13.11 15.93 -1.98
C PRO A 198 12.38 15.99 -0.64
N SER A 199 11.24 16.70 -0.53
CA SER A 199 10.38 16.64 0.65
C SER A 199 9.58 15.36 0.78
N LEU A 200 9.51 14.52 -0.26
CA LEU A 200 8.84 13.23 -0.26
C LEU A 200 9.82 12.11 0.08
N ILE A 201 9.32 11.06 0.72
CA ILE A 201 10.03 9.79 0.90
C ILE A 201 9.53 8.77 -0.13
N GLY A 202 10.45 8.15 -0.86
CA GLY A 202 10.10 7.07 -1.79
C GLY A 202 10.02 5.74 -1.05
N ILE A 203 8.95 4.99 -1.26
CA ILE A 203 8.77 3.65 -0.71
C ILE A 203 8.52 2.69 -1.86
N GLY A 204 9.51 1.86 -2.19
CA GLY A 204 9.40 0.78 -3.15
C GLY A 204 9.11 -0.54 -2.43
N ILE A 205 8.01 -1.21 -2.76
CA ILE A 205 7.58 -2.45 -2.10
C ILE A 205 7.60 -3.58 -3.12
N ASP A 206 8.37 -4.63 -2.80
CA ASP A 206 8.44 -5.83 -3.63
C ASP A 206 7.14 -6.65 -3.62
N GLU A 207 7.00 -7.55 -4.59
CA GLU A 207 5.93 -8.54 -4.58
C GLU A 207 5.89 -9.37 -3.30
N ASP A 208 4.68 -9.82 -2.92
CA ASP A 208 4.41 -10.58 -1.69
C ASP A 208 5.04 -9.97 -0.42
N THR A 209 5.14 -8.64 -0.41
CA THR A 209 5.73 -7.85 0.66
C THR A 209 4.79 -6.70 1.00
N ALA A 210 4.75 -6.32 2.27
CA ALA A 210 3.90 -5.25 2.75
C ALA A 210 4.54 -4.44 3.86
N ILE A 211 4.15 -3.17 3.94
CA ILE A 211 4.34 -2.35 5.13
C ILE A 211 3.02 -2.23 5.89
N GLU A 212 3.07 -2.47 7.19
CA GLU A 212 2.01 -2.11 8.12
C GLU A 212 2.33 -0.75 8.73
N VAL A 213 1.68 0.30 8.27
CA VAL A 213 1.88 1.67 8.79
C VAL A 213 0.93 1.90 9.95
N ARG A 214 1.43 2.42 11.06
CA ARG A 214 0.66 2.81 12.24
C ARG A 214 0.82 4.30 12.50
N ASP A 215 -0.30 4.98 12.73
CA ASP A 215 -0.36 6.39 13.11
C ASP A 215 0.43 7.33 12.17
N GLN A 216 0.52 6.98 10.88
CA GLN A 216 1.29 7.72 9.85
C GLN A 216 2.79 7.85 10.13
N ARG A 217 3.31 7.19 11.17
CA ARG A 217 4.66 7.46 11.67
C ARG A 217 5.59 6.28 11.49
N THR A 218 5.22 5.10 11.97
CA THR A 218 6.10 3.93 11.91
C THR A 218 5.48 2.87 11.02
N PHE A 219 6.34 2.11 10.35
CA PHE A 219 5.89 0.91 9.66
C PHE A 219 6.72 -0.31 10.02
N THR A 220 6.09 -1.48 9.99
CA THR A 220 6.76 -2.77 10.08
C THR A 220 6.63 -3.53 8.77
N VAL A 221 7.73 -4.15 8.32
CA VAL A 221 7.76 -4.95 7.09
C VAL A 221 7.28 -6.38 7.34
N HIS A 222 6.47 -6.88 6.42
CA HIS A 222 5.94 -8.24 6.37
C HIS A 222 6.10 -8.82 4.96
N GLY A 223 6.15 -10.14 4.84
CA GLY A 223 6.18 -10.83 3.54
C GLY A 223 7.54 -11.44 3.20
N SER A 224 7.78 -11.72 1.92
CA SER A 224 8.91 -12.52 1.46
C SER A 224 10.05 -11.71 0.81
N GLY A 225 9.77 -10.52 0.30
CA GLY A 225 10.74 -9.61 -0.32
C GLY A 225 11.23 -8.50 0.62
N ALA A 226 11.61 -7.36 0.03
CA ALA A 226 12.10 -6.20 0.74
C ALA A 226 11.28 -4.93 0.47
N VAL A 227 11.43 -3.96 1.36
CA VAL A 227 10.94 -2.59 1.20
C VAL A 227 12.13 -1.65 1.09
N PHE A 228 12.15 -0.86 0.03
CA PHE A 228 13.17 0.15 -0.20
C PHE A 228 12.66 1.51 0.21
N VAL A 229 13.38 2.20 1.08
CA VAL A 229 13.12 3.60 1.43
C VAL A 229 14.18 4.48 0.80
N LEU A 230 13.77 5.40 -0.07
CA LEU A 230 14.63 6.37 -0.75
C LEU A 230 14.43 7.75 -0.11
N ASP A 231 15.51 8.34 0.39
CA ASP A 231 15.54 9.67 0.98
C ASP A 231 16.54 10.57 0.23
N CYS A 232 16.03 11.63 -0.40
CA CYS A 232 16.84 12.62 -1.10
C CYS A 232 16.87 13.99 -0.40
N ARG A 233 16.41 14.12 0.85
CA ARG A 233 16.36 15.42 1.55
C ARG A 233 17.72 16.10 1.67
N ALA A 234 18.78 15.31 1.81
CA ALA A 234 20.17 15.79 1.85
C ALA A 234 20.93 15.59 0.52
N ALA A 235 20.26 15.08 -0.51
CA ALA A 235 20.91 14.79 -1.78
C ALA A 235 21.00 16.05 -2.65
N THR A 236 22.10 16.17 -3.39
CA THR A 236 22.23 17.12 -4.50
C THR A 236 21.72 16.44 -5.78
N SER A 237 20.89 17.14 -6.55
CA SER A 237 20.43 16.66 -7.85
C SER A 237 20.41 17.76 -8.90
N ASP A 238 20.64 17.37 -10.15
CA ASP A 238 20.50 18.24 -11.33
C ASP A 238 19.07 18.23 -11.91
N ALA A 239 18.09 17.66 -11.21
CA ALA A 239 16.72 17.50 -11.70
C ALA A 239 16.09 18.78 -12.30
N PRO A 240 16.25 20.00 -11.74
CA PRO A 240 15.70 21.21 -12.36
C PRO A 240 16.25 21.50 -13.76
N ASP A 241 17.52 21.18 -14.02
CA ASP A 241 18.26 21.55 -15.22
C ASP A 241 18.36 20.41 -16.24
N ALA A 242 18.17 19.16 -15.80
CA ALA A 242 18.27 17.99 -16.65
C ALA A 242 17.22 18.01 -17.78
N ARG A 243 17.67 17.67 -19.00
CA ARG A 243 16.78 17.54 -20.16
C ARG A 243 15.85 16.34 -20.00
N ARG A 244 14.67 16.39 -20.62
CA ARG A 244 13.74 15.25 -20.66
C ARG A 244 14.46 13.99 -21.16
N GLY A 245 14.38 12.92 -20.38
CA GLY A 245 14.99 11.63 -20.67
C GLY A 245 16.48 11.51 -20.40
N ALA A 246 17.17 12.60 -20.04
CA ALA A 246 18.54 12.51 -19.55
C ALA A 246 18.58 11.73 -18.22
N PRO A 247 19.64 10.95 -17.98
CA PRO A 247 19.95 10.46 -16.64
C PRO A 247 20.04 11.63 -15.66
N LEU A 248 19.53 11.43 -14.43
CA LEU A 248 19.67 12.39 -13.35
C LEU A 248 20.98 12.15 -12.59
N MET A 249 21.70 13.22 -12.31
CA MET A 249 22.70 13.23 -11.26
C MET A 249 21.95 13.31 -9.92
N VAL A 250 22.21 12.33 -9.05
CA VAL A 250 21.73 12.31 -7.66
C VAL A 250 22.89 11.85 -6.79
N SER A 251 23.37 12.72 -5.91
CA SER A 251 24.52 12.45 -5.03
C SER A 251 24.15 12.75 -3.58
N GLY A 252 24.43 11.81 -2.66
CA GLY A 252 24.08 11.95 -1.24
C GLY A 252 22.69 11.44 -0.85
N ALA A 253 22.00 10.71 -1.74
CA ALA A 253 20.76 10.03 -1.38
C ALA A 253 21.02 8.86 -0.42
N VAL A 254 20.10 8.64 0.52
CA VAL A 254 20.13 7.50 1.44
C VAL A 254 19.12 6.46 0.99
N VAL A 255 19.54 5.20 0.98
CA VAL A 255 18.70 4.06 0.64
C VAL A 255 18.70 3.06 1.79
N HIS A 256 17.52 2.71 2.27
CA HIS A 256 17.34 1.58 3.18
C HIS A 256 16.72 0.42 2.41
N SER A 257 17.25 -0.79 2.60
CA SER A 257 16.62 -2.04 2.16
C SER A 257 16.19 -2.81 3.39
N LEU A 258 14.88 -3.00 3.55
CA LEU A 258 14.24 -3.43 4.78
C LEU A 258 13.49 -4.75 4.53
N PRO A 259 14.01 -5.90 4.99
CA PRO A 259 13.30 -7.17 4.90
C PRO A 259 12.24 -7.29 6.02
N ALA A 260 11.45 -8.37 5.97
CA ALA A 260 10.45 -8.67 6.97
C ALA A 260 11.01 -8.64 8.41
N GLY A 261 10.26 -7.98 9.30
CA GLY A 261 10.65 -7.78 10.70
C GLY A 261 11.37 -6.47 10.99
N ALA A 262 11.77 -5.70 9.97
CA ALA A 262 12.24 -4.33 10.14
C ALA A 262 11.09 -3.40 10.56
N THR A 263 11.36 -2.50 11.49
CA THR A 263 10.48 -1.40 11.89
C THR A 263 11.19 -0.07 11.64
N PHE A 264 10.52 0.84 10.94
CA PHE A 264 11.10 2.07 10.43
C PHE A 264 10.24 3.28 10.83
N ASP A 265 10.85 4.40 11.20
CA ASP A 265 10.17 5.66 11.50
C ASP A 265 10.25 6.59 10.28
N LEU A 266 9.10 6.98 9.72
CA LEU A 266 8.98 7.84 8.55
C LEU A 266 9.23 9.33 8.85
N SER A 267 9.12 9.76 10.11
CA SER A 267 9.37 11.15 10.49
C SER A 267 10.86 11.44 10.61
N GLU A 268 11.58 10.50 11.23
CA GLU A 268 13.04 10.58 11.39
C GLU A 268 13.78 9.91 10.22
N VAL A 269 13.07 9.11 9.42
CA VAL A 269 13.58 8.33 8.29
C VAL A 269 14.76 7.47 8.72
N ARG A 270 14.52 6.62 9.71
CA ARG A 270 15.53 5.69 10.22
C ARG A 270 14.93 4.36 10.65
N LEU A 271 15.79 3.35 10.66
CA LEU A 271 15.49 2.07 11.28
C LEU A 271 15.36 2.25 12.80
N VAL A 272 14.28 1.73 13.36
CA VAL A 272 13.98 1.76 14.80
C VAL A 272 14.32 0.44 15.45
N ASP A 273 13.93 -0.66 14.80
CA ASP A 273 14.12 -2.02 15.31
C ASP A 273 14.20 -3.01 14.15
N PHE A 274 14.87 -4.15 14.36
CA PHE A 274 14.91 -5.24 13.42
C PHE A 274 14.96 -6.58 14.15
N VAL A 275 13.90 -7.37 13.98
CA VAL A 275 13.86 -8.76 14.40
C VAL A 275 13.81 -9.62 13.16
N GLU A 276 14.89 -10.35 12.87
CA GLU A 276 14.97 -11.21 11.70
C GLU A 276 13.79 -12.19 11.68
N LYS A 277 13.11 -12.26 10.53
CA LYS A 277 12.11 -13.26 10.25
C LYS A 277 12.58 -14.04 9.04
N HIS A 278 12.84 -15.33 9.22
CA HIS A 278 13.13 -16.18 8.08
C HIS A 278 11.94 -16.13 7.12
N PRO A 279 12.18 -15.77 5.85
CA PRO A 279 11.11 -15.72 4.88
C PRO A 279 10.47 -17.10 4.78
N ASP A 280 9.16 -17.12 4.51
CA ASP A 280 8.48 -18.34 4.11
C ASP A 280 9.01 -18.73 2.72
N VAL A 281 10.19 -19.36 2.66
CA VAL A 281 10.74 -19.87 1.41
C VAL A 281 9.79 -20.96 0.94
N ALA A 282 8.96 -20.65 -0.05
CA ALA A 282 8.31 -21.67 -0.84
C ALA A 282 9.43 -22.53 -1.42
N VAL A 283 9.45 -23.82 -1.08
CA VAL A 283 10.34 -24.79 -1.74
C VAL A 283 9.88 -24.83 -3.20
N ALA A 284 10.47 -23.99 -4.04
CA ALA A 284 10.39 -24.13 -5.46
C ALA A 284 11.11 -25.44 -5.78
N LEU A 285 10.34 -26.50 -6.03
CA LEU A 285 10.85 -27.68 -6.71
C LEU A 285 11.43 -27.17 -8.03
N ALA A 286 12.74 -27.02 -8.07
CA ALA A 286 13.45 -26.71 -9.28
C ALA A 286 13.15 -27.84 -10.27
N SER A 287 12.37 -27.53 -11.30
CA SER A 287 12.29 -28.37 -12.49
C SER A 287 13.70 -28.43 -13.06
N ALA A 288 14.39 -29.54 -12.80
CA ALA A 288 15.66 -29.85 -13.42
C ALA A 288 15.47 -29.76 -14.94
N LYS A 289 16.13 -28.81 -15.58
CA LYS A 289 16.30 -28.83 -17.03
C LYS A 289 17.23 -29.99 -17.36
N ALA A 290 16.69 -31.00 -18.01
CA ALA A 290 17.45 -31.91 -18.87
C ALA A 290 17.82 -31.18 -20.18
#